data_AF-A0A538H300-F1
#
_entry.id   AF-A0A538H300-F1
#
_cell.length_a   1.000
_cell.length_b   1.000
_cell.length_c   1.000
_cell.angle_alpha   90.00
_cell.angle_beta   90.00
_cell.angle_gamma   90.00
#
_symmetry.space_group_name_H-M   'P 1'
#
loop_
_entity.id
_entity.type
_entity.pdbx_description
1 polymer ?
#
loop_
_entity_poly.entity_id
_entity_poly.type
_entity_poly.pdbx_seq_one_letter_code
_entity_poly.pdbx_strand_id
1 'polypeptide(L)'
;RVAPMLPPELSENRCSLRPNEDRLCLTVEMPPDGEPTFYRSIIRSRARLTYAEAERREAEPEVVAALELTDRLTAGMRDRRFARGALRIETPEINFEFDGKGGVARAWKETEPTAHRLIEELMIAANEAVAELLSGRKRQTLYRVHERPDPQAIELLLEKLADLGVPTPPAPKQLSPSTAAALVAEVSERVTDYVERSGRGTEAFPALVLRSLKQARYHPENLGHSGLASRAYCHFTSPIRRYPDLVVHRTLLRELGLSDDPPATDLEGLAEHTSTREREAPQVEYLADELCLAWLLEATLYERGWDDPFEGEIIGMIGSGLFIRFGDVFEGYLPARRLAGDYFELNELGTAMAGRRGGRTYRLGDPIEVLVEKIEKAEGKVELSQAGRPRR
;
A
#
# COMPACT_ATOMS: atom_id res chain seq x y z
N ARG A 1 5.39 -9.31 -15.59
CA ARG A 1 4.35 -9.55 -16.63
C ARG A 1 2.99 -9.33 -15.96
N VAL A 2 1.98 -8.80 -16.66
CA VAL A 2 0.64 -8.57 -16.10
C VAL A 2 -0.33 -9.65 -16.60
N ALA A 3 -1.19 -10.16 -15.71
CA ALA A 3 -2.34 -10.98 -16.09
C ALA A 3 -3.59 -10.07 -16.17
N PRO A 4 -3.99 -9.60 -17.38
CA PRO A 4 -5.03 -8.59 -17.48
C PRO A 4 -6.43 -9.17 -17.20
N MET A 5 -7.28 -8.37 -16.55
CA MET A 5 -8.69 -8.73 -16.30
C MET A 5 -9.51 -8.82 -17.58
N LEU A 6 -9.21 -7.94 -18.55
CA LEU A 6 -9.88 -7.88 -19.85
C LEU A 6 -8.93 -8.31 -20.96
N PRO A 7 -9.45 -8.85 -22.09
CA PRO A 7 -8.64 -9.15 -23.26
C PRO A 7 -7.79 -7.95 -23.71
N PRO A 8 -6.54 -8.17 -24.18
CA PRO A 8 -5.64 -7.10 -24.61
C PRO A 8 -6.26 -6.14 -25.64
N GLU A 9 -7.13 -6.63 -26.51
CA GLU A 9 -7.84 -5.82 -27.51
C GLU A 9 -8.71 -4.73 -26.86
N LEU A 10 -9.23 -5.00 -25.67
CA LEU A 10 -9.97 -4.03 -24.87
C LEU A 10 -9.04 -3.23 -23.97
N SER A 11 -8.24 -3.90 -23.14
CA SER A 11 -7.46 -3.25 -22.07
C SER A 11 -6.32 -2.37 -22.61
N GLU A 12 -5.61 -2.82 -23.64
CA GLU A 12 -4.43 -2.12 -24.18
C GLU A 12 -4.77 -1.21 -25.36
N ASN A 13 -5.94 -1.40 -25.97
CA ASN A 13 -6.33 -0.66 -27.18
C ASN A 13 -7.63 0.14 -27.02
N ARG A 14 -8.80 -0.53 -27.04
CA ARG A 14 -10.10 0.16 -27.14
C ARG A 14 -10.46 1.00 -25.92
N CYS A 15 -10.12 0.53 -24.72
CA CYS A 15 -10.40 1.22 -23.47
C CYS A 15 -9.22 2.07 -22.99
N SER A 16 -8.01 1.83 -23.51
CA SER A 16 -6.82 2.60 -23.17
C SER A 16 -6.90 4.03 -23.72
N LEU A 17 -6.61 5.02 -22.87
CA LEU A 17 -6.66 6.45 -23.22
C LEU A 17 -5.39 6.88 -23.98
N ARG A 18 -5.16 6.27 -25.15
CA ARG A 18 -3.98 6.53 -25.99
C ARG A 18 -3.95 8.00 -26.47
N PRO A 19 -2.76 8.61 -26.57
CA PRO A 19 -2.64 9.98 -27.04
C PRO A 19 -3.05 10.11 -28.50
N ASN A 20 -3.62 11.25 -28.85
CA ASN A 20 -4.02 11.67 -30.20
C ASN A 20 -5.11 10.81 -30.87
N GLU A 21 -5.84 10.01 -30.10
CA GLU A 21 -6.98 9.23 -30.57
C GLU A 21 -8.26 9.59 -29.81
N ASP A 22 -9.40 9.55 -30.49
CA ASP A 22 -10.70 9.72 -29.83
C ASP A 22 -11.04 8.51 -28.97
N ARG A 23 -11.45 8.78 -27.72
CA ARG A 23 -11.76 7.77 -26.72
C ARG A 23 -13.03 8.11 -25.96
N LEU A 24 -13.92 7.12 -25.87
CA LEU A 24 -15.13 7.20 -25.05
C LEU A 24 -14.75 7.13 -23.58
N CYS A 25 -15.30 8.04 -22.79
CA CYS A 25 -15.05 8.15 -21.36
C CYS A 25 -16.36 8.32 -20.59
N LEU A 26 -16.32 7.94 -19.32
CA LEU A 26 -17.28 8.36 -18.32
C LEU A 26 -16.56 9.37 -17.42
N THR A 27 -16.94 10.64 -17.55
CA THR A 27 -16.24 11.77 -16.93
C THR A 27 -16.90 12.15 -15.62
N VAL A 28 -16.07 12.43 -14.63
CA VAL A 28 -16.40 13.19 -13.42
C VAL A 28 -15.75 14.55 -13.58
N GLU A 29 -16.56 15.61 -13.64
CA GLU A 29 -16.09 16.99 -13.72
C GLU A 29 -16.36 17.67 -12.38
N MET A 30 -15.30 18.15 -11.72
CA MET A 30 -15.34 18.74 -10.39
C MET A 30 -14.88 20.19 -10.47
N PRO A 31 -15.80 21.17 -10.56
CA PRO A 31 -15.44 22.58 -10.47
C PRO A 31 -14.96 22.92 -9.05
N PRO A 32 -13.98 23.83 -8.85
CA PRO A 32 -13.41 24.12 -7.54
C PRO A 32 -14.43 24.55 -6.47
N ASP A 33 -15.44 25.31 -6.87
CA ASP A 33 -16.47 25.88 -5.98
C ASP A 33 -17.89 25.40 -6.35
N GLY A 34 -18.02 24.26 -7.03
CA GLY A 34 -19.32 23.78 -7.49
C GLY A 34 -19.53 22.29 -7.29
N GLU A 35 -20.75 21.85 -7.60
CA GLU A 35 -21.13 20.44 -7.49
C GLU A 35 -20.51 19.60 -8.62
N PRO A 36 -20.02 18.39 -8.31
CA PRO A 36 -19.54 17.45 -9.32
C PRO A 36 -20.63 17.11 -10.35
N THR A 37 -20.25 17.03 -11.62
CA THR A 37 -21.13 16.55 -12.70
C THR A 37 -20.56 15.30 -13.35
N PHE A 38 -21.46 14.48 -13.90
CA PHE A 38 -21.15 13.13 -14.37
C PHE A 38 -21.78 12.91 -15.75
N TYR A 39 -20.99 12.55 -16.76
CA TYR A 39 -21.49 12.39 -18.13
C TYR A 39 -20.60 11.50 -18.99
N ARG A 40 -21.18 10.96 -20.08
CA ARG A 40 -20.40 10.33 -21.15
C ARG A 40 -19.70 11.42 -21.98
N SER A 41 -18.44 11.22 -22.27
CA SER A 41 -17.63 12.15 -23.04
C SER A 41 -16.81 11.43 -24.13
N ILE A 42 -16.31 12.22 -25.08
CA ILE A 42 -15.26 11.81 -25.99
C ILE A 42 -14.07 12.70 -25.71
N ILE A 43 -12.94 12.11 -25.36
CA ILE A 43 -11.68 12.85 -25.16
C ILE A 43 -10.68 12.48 -26.24
N ARG A 44 -9.69 13.35 -26.46
CA ARG A 44 -8.47 13.06 -27.20
C ARG A 44 -7.28 13.48 -26.36
N SER A 45 -6.63 12.52 -25.71
CA SER A 45 -5.48 12.81 -24.85
C SER A 45 -4.36 13.46 -25.67
N ARG A 46 -3.77 14.56 -25.18
CA ARG A 46 -2.70 15.27 -25.90
C ARG A 46 -1.33 14.63 -25.74
N ALA A 47 -1.09 13.97 -24.61
CA ALA A 47 0.20 13.40 -24.28
C ALA A 47 0.03 12.13 -23.45
N ARG A 48 1.01 11.23 -23.56
CA ARG A 48 1.21 10.13 -22.62
C ARG A 48 2.50 10.45 -21.87
N LEU A 49 2.38 10.71 -20.58
CA LEU A 49 3.51 11.03 -19.71
C LEU A 49 3.71 9.91 -18.70
N THR A 50 4.95 9.59 -18.43
CA THR A 50 5.37 8.94 -17.19
C THR A 50 5.34 9.95 -16.04
N TYR A 51 5.28 9.47 -14.80
CA TYR A 51 5.33 10.34 -13.63
C TYR A 51 6.62 11.17 -13.58
N ALA A 52 7.74 10.58 -14.00
CA ALA A 52 9.03 11.26 -14.04
C ALA A 52 9.07 12.38 -15.09
N GLU A 53 8.52 12.15 -16.29
CA GLU A 53 8.38 13.21 -17.32
C GLU A 53 7.42 14.31 -16.85
N ALA A 54 6.32 13.96 -16.19
CA ALA A 54 5.38 14.93 -15.63
C ALA A 54 6.06 15.79 -14.56
N GLU A 55 6.80 15.19 -13.61
CA GLU A 55 7.55 15.89 -12.57
C GLU A 55 8.58 16.87 -13.17
N ARG A 56 9.32 16.43 -14.20
CA ARG A 56 10.31 17.27 -14.90
C ARG A 56 9.70 18.25 -15.90
N ARG A 57 8.36 18.24 -16.06
CA ARG A 57 7.61 19.05 -17.04
C ARG A 57 8.14 18.86 -18.48
N GLU A 58 8.49 17.63 -18.83
CA GLU A 58 8.99 17.22 -20.15
C GLU A 58 7.80 16.97 -21.11
N ALA A 59 7.14 18.05 -21.52
CA ALA A 59 6.01 18.00 -22.46
C ALA A 59 5.88 19.28 -23.28
N GLU A 60 4.98 19.28 -24.26
CA GLU A 60 4.62 20.49 -25.03
C GLU A 60 4.09 21.61 -24.11
N PRO A 61 4.29 22.91 -24.46
CA PRO A 61 3.95 24.04 -23.59
C PRO A 61 2.50 24.06 -23.08
N GLU A 62 1.53 23.66 -23.91
CA GLU A 62 0.12 23.58 -23.52
C GLU A 62 -0.12 22.52 -22.43
N VAL A 63 0.58 21.38 -22.52
CA VAL A 63 0.48 20.30 -21.53
C VAL A 63 1.14 20.71 -20.23
N VAL A 64 2.30 21.38 -20.30
CA VAL A 64 2.97 21.93 -19.11
C VAL A 64 2.06 22.93 -18.39
N ALA A 65 1.44 23.86 -19.12
CA ALA A 65 0.49 24.81 -18.52
C ALA A 65 -0.72 24.11 -17.86
N ALA A 66 -1.21 23.02 -18.44
CA ALA A 66 -2.28 22.22 -17.84
C ALA A 66 -1.84 21.50 -16.57
N LEU A 67 -0.61 20.98 -16.52
CA LEU A 67 -0.02 20.38 -15.31
C LEU A 67 0.11 21.41 -14.19
N GLU A 68 0.65 22.60 -14.48
CA GLU A 68 0.77 23.69 -13.50
C GLU A 68 -0.59 24.18 -12.99
N LEU A 69 -1.60 24.25 -13.87
CA LEU A 69 -2.96 24.54 -13.45
C LEU A 69 -3.50 23.45 -12.52
N THR A 70 -3.24 22.19 -12.84
CA THR A 70 -3.65 21.05 -12.02
C THR A 70 -2.99 21.11 -10.64
N ASP A 71 -1.69 21.40 -10.54
CA ASP A 71 -1.02 21.61 -9.25
C ASP A 71 -1.70 22.70 -8.42
N ARG A 72 -2.00 23.85 -9.04
CA ARG A 72 -2.65 24.97 -8.35
C ARG A 72 -4.05 24.61 -7.84
N LEU A 73 -4.84 23.91 -8.65
CA LEU A 73 -6.22 23.53 -8.30
C LEU A 73 -6.27 22.45 -7.22
N THR A 74 -5.26 21.59 -7.17
CA THR A 74 -5.17 20.46 -6.24
C THR A 74 -4.32 20.77 -5.00
N ALA A 75 -3.75 21.97 -4.92
CA ALA A 75 -2.96 22.41 -3.79
C ALA A 75 -3.72 22.19 -2.46
N GLY A 76 -3.07 21.52 -1.52
CA GLY A 76 -3.65 21.22 -0.21
C GLY A 76 -4.78 20.17 -0.21
N MET A 77 -5.06 19.46 -1.31
CA MET A 77 -5.98 18.30 -1.26
C MET A 77 -5.51 17.24 -0.26
N ARG A 78 -4.21 16.90 -0.32
CA ARG A 78 -3.56 15.94 0.59
C ARG A 78 -3.60 16.42 2.04
N ASP A 79 -3.22 17.67 2.29
CA ASP A 79 -3.26 18.26 3.64
C ASP A 79 -4.67 18.26 4.22
N ARG A 80 -5.68 18.61 3.42
CA ARG A 80 -7.08 18.53 3.83
C ARG A 80 -7.50 17.09 4.12
N ARG A 81 -7.05 16.11 3.33
CA ARG A 81 -7.35 14.68 3.55
C ARG A 81 -6.76 14.20 4.88
N PHE A 82 -5.52 14.53 5.19
CA PHE A 82 -4.91 14.19 6.48
C PHE A 82 -5.53 14.97 7.65
N ALA A 83 -5.85 16.25 7.47
CA ALA A 83 -6.56 17.04 8.49
C ALA A 83 -7.97 16.50 8.80
N ARG A 84 -8.60 15.77 7.88
CA ARG A 84 -9.86 15.03 8.12
C ARG A 84 -9.64 13.73 8.93
N GLY A 85 -8.40 13.30 9.13
CA GLY A 85 -8.05 12.07 9.85
C GLY A 85 -7.75 10.86 8.95
N ALA A 86 -7.39 11.07 7.69
CA ALA A 86 -6.90 9.98 6.85
C ALA A 86 -5.53 9.47 7.36
N LEU A 87 -5.26 8.19 7.16
CA LEU A 87 -4.01 7.57 7.59
C LEU A 87 -2.85 8.08 6.73
N ARG A 88 -1.73 8.42 7.39
CA ARG A 88 -0.49 8.83 6.74
C ARG A 88 0.53 7.72 6.89
N ILE A 89 0.38 6.65 6.11
CA ILE A 89 1.35 5.56 6.00
C ILE A 89 1.52 5.21 4.53
N GLU A 90 2.76 5.26 4.08
CA GLU A 90 3.19 4.82 2.75
C GLU A 90 3.96 3.51 2.92
N THR A 91 3.69 2.52 2.06
CA THR A 91 4.47 1.27 2.00
C THR A 91 5.26 1.30 0.70
N PRO A 92 6.60 1.21 0.74
CA PRO A 92 7.39 1.22 -0.48
C PRO A 92 7.12 -0.04 -1.32
N GLU A 93 6.98 0.14 -2.63
CA GLU A 93 6.90 -0.97 -3.58
C GLU A 93 8.30 -1.32 -4.11
N ILE A 94 8.56 -2.61 -4.29
CA ILE A 94 9.81 -3.11 -4.88
C ILE A 94 9.64 -3.17 -6.39
N ASN A 95 10.51 -2.49 -7.11
CA ASN A 95 10.58 -2.54 -8.56
C ASN A 95 11.77 -3.40 -9.02
N PHE A 96 11.60 -4.03 -10.18
CA PHE A 96 12.56 -4.96 -10.76
C PHE A 96 12.96 -4.55 -12.17
N GLU A 97 14.26 -4.60 -12.45
CA GLU A 97 14.82 -4.58 -13.79
C GLU A 97 15.28 -5.99 -14.17
N PHE A 98 14.79 -6.51 -15.30
CA PHE A 98 15.13 -7.84 -15.80
C PHE A 98 16.22 -7.75 -16.88
N ASP A 99 17.14 -8.72 -16.89
CA ASP A 99 18.32 -8.74 -17.78
C ASP A 99 18.04 -9.16 -19.23
N GLY A 100 16.77 -9.44 -19.56
CA GLY A 100 16.34 -9.94 -20.87
C GLY A 100 16.63 -11.42 -21.15
N LYS A 101 17.37 -12.11 -20.27
CA LYS A 101 17.68 -13.55 -20.33
C LYS A 101 16.86 -14.36 -19.32
N GLY A 102 15.93 -13.71 -18.62
CA GLY A 102 15.09 -14.32 -17.60
C GLY A 102 15.65 -14.20 -16.18
N GLY A 103 16.76 -13.47 -16.00
CA GLY A 103 17.31 -13.10 -14.70
C GLY A 103 16.87 -11.71 -14.25
N VAL A 104 17.14 -11.39 -12.99
CA VAL A 104 16.89 -10.09 -12.36
C VAL A 104 18.22 -9.34 -12.31
N ALA A 105 18.29 -8.19 -12.98
CA ALA A 105 19.49 -7.35 -13.02
C ALA A 105 19.57 -6.44 -11.79
N ARG A 106 18.44 -5.89 -11.34
CA ARG A 106 18.36 -4.97 -10.20
C ARG A 106 16.98 -5.01 -9.56
N ALA A 107 16.93 -4.73 -8.26
CA ALA A 107 15.72 -4.36 -7.55
C ALA A 107 15.95 -3.09 -6.71
N TRP A 108 14.92 -2.27 -6.54
CA TRP A 108 14.97 -1.07 -5.70
C TRP A 108 13.59 -0.75 -5.14
N LYS A 109 13.54 -0.02 -4.02
CA LYS A 109 12.31 0.58 -3.52
C LYS A 109 12.07 1.89 -4.25
N GLU A 110 10.91 2.02 -4.87
CA GLU A 110 10.51 3.28 -5.49
C GLU A 110 9.91 4.18 -4.40
N THR A 111 10.49 5.37 -4.22
CA THR A 111 9.85 6.44 -3.46
C THR A 111 8.77 7.08 -4.34
N GLU A 112 7.59 7.42 -3.83
CA GLU A 112 6.54 8.05 -4.64
C GLU A 112 6.91 9.49 -5.07
N PRO A 113 7.13 9.79 -6.37
CA PRO A 113 7.24 11.18 -6.84
C PRO A 113 5.98 12.01 -6.58
N THR A 114 6.12 13.35 -6.55
CA THR A 114 5.01 14.29 -6.34
C THR A 114 3.87 14.06 -7.35
N ALA A 115 4.20 13.75 -8.61
CA ALA A 115 3.22 13.45 -9.64
C ALA A 115 2.34 12.22 -9.33
N HIS A 116 2.86 11.20 -8.62
CA HIS A 116 2.03 10.07 -8.16
C HIS A 116 0.98 10.54 -7.16
N ARG A 117 1.41 11.32 -6.17
CA ARG A 117 0.54 11.84 -5.11
C ARG A 117 -0.59 12.71 -5.68
N LEU A 118 -0.28 13.52 -6.70
CA LEU A 118 -1.29 14.32 -7.39
C LEU A 118 -2.38 13.45 -8.03
N ILE A 119 -1.99 12.44 -8.81
CA ILE A 119 -2.95 11.53 -9.43
C ILE A 119 -3.73 10.76 -8.36
N GLU A 120 -3.10 10.31 -7.28
CA GLU A 120 -3.76 9.67 -6.15
C GLU A 120 -4.90 10.54 -5.59
N GLU A 121 -4.65 11.82 -5.27
CA GLU A 121 -5.67 12.73 -4.74
C GLU A 121 -6.81 12.98 -5.74
N LEU A 122 -6.49 13.14 -7.03
CA LEU A 122 -7.52 13.30 -8.08
C LEU A 122 -8.39 12.06 -8.22
N MET A 123 -7.80 10.87 -8.14
CA MET A 123 -8.55 9.62 -8.23
C MET A 123 -9.41 9.41 -6.98
N ILE A 124 -8.91 9.74 -5.78
CA ILE A 124 -9.67 9.70 -4.53
C ILE A 124 -10.88 10.63 -4.64
N ALA A 125 -10.69 11.88 -5.07
CA ALA A 125 -11.78 12.84 -5.19
C ALA A 125 -12.87 12.38 -6.18
N ALA A 126 -12.48 11.82 -7.33
CA ALA A 126 -13.44 11.26 -8.28
C ALA A 126 -14.21 10.06 -7.69
N ASN A 127 -13.51 9.18 -6.97
CA ASN A 127 -14.09 8.03 -6.28
C ASN A 127 -15.08 8.46 -5.18
N GLU A 128 -14.72 9.45 -4.37
CA GLU A 128 -15.59 10.04 -3.34
C GLU A 128 -16.84 10.67 -3.97
N ALA A 129 -16.69 11.50 -5.01
CA ALA A 129 -17.81 12.17 -5.67
C ALA A 129 -18.84 11.17 -6.25
N VAL A 130 -18.37 10.09 -6.88
CA VAL A 130 -19.26 9.04 -7.39
C VAL A 130 -19.94 8.29 -6.25
N ALA A 131 -19.20 7.95 -5.18
CA ALA A 131 -19.75 7.25 -4.04
C ALA A 131 -20.80 8.09 -3.29
N GLU A 132 -20.56 9.39 -3.12
CA GLU A 132 -21.49 10.32 -2.48
C GLU A 132 -22.79 10.46 -3.27
N LEU A 133 -22.71 10.60 -4.60
CA LEU A 133 -23.89 10.63 -5.46
C LEU A 133 -24.72 9.35 -5.30
N LEU A 134 -24.08 8.18 -5.45
CA LEU A 134 -24.78 6.90 -5.42
C LEU A 134 -25.35 6.59 -4.02
N SER A 135 -24.58 6.87 -2.97
CA SER A 135 -25.01 6.68 -1.58
C SER A 135 -26.12 7.65 -1.19
N GLY A 136 -26.03 8.92 -1.61
CA GLY A 136 -27.06 9.93 -1.37
C GLY A 136 -28.40 9.57 -2.03
N ARG A 137 -28.35 8.88 -3.17
CA ARG A 137 -29.52 8.33 -3.87
C ARG A 137 -29.89 6.90 -3.43
N LYS A 138 -29.26 6.40 -2.36
CA LYS A 138 -29.50 5.06 -1.79
C LYS A 138 -29.37 3.92 -2.80
N ARG A 139 -28.40 4.04 -3.72
CA ARG A 139 -28.13 3.00 -4.72
C ARG A 139 -27.17 1.97 -4.16
N GLN A 140 -27.55 0.71 -4.32
CA GLN A 140 -26.66 -0.42 -4.07
C GLN A 140 -25.68 -0.55 -5.23
N THR A 141 -24.41 -0.69 -4.88
CA THR A 141 -23.27 -0.93 -5.78
C THR A 141 -22.11 -1.48 -4.95
N LEU A 142 -20.95 -1.69 -5.55
CA LEU A 142 -19.77 -2.14 -4.81
C LEU A 142 -19.02 -0.95 -4.21
N TYR A 143 -19.38 -0.57 -2.98
CA TYR A 143 -18.63 0.38 -2.17
C TYR A 143 -17.33 -0.26 -1.70
N ARG A 144 -16.27 0.55 -1.60
CA ARG A 144 -15.01 0.16 -0.99
C ARG A 144 -15.07 0.59 0.46
N VAL A 145 -15.33 -0.38 1.34
CA VAL A 145 -15.53 -0.16 2.76
C VAL A 145 -14.24 -0.44 3.52
N HIS A 146 -13.92 0.44 4.45
CA HIS A 146 -12.93 0.19 5.49
C HIS A 146 -13.58 0.56 6.82
N GLU A 147 -13.95 -0.46 7.58
CA GLU A 147 -14.64 -0.29 8.87
C GLU A 147 -13.73 0.40 9.89
N ARG A 148 -14.33 0.96 10.93
CA ARG A 148 -13.57 1.52 12.05
C ARG A 148 -12.70 0.44 12.72
N PRO A 149 -11.50 0.80 13.19
CA PRO A 149 -10.64 -0.14 13.89
C PRO A 149 -11.28 -0.61 15.18
N ASP A 150 -10.88 -1.81 15.61
CA ASP A 150 -11.28 -2.35 16.90
C ASP A 150 -10.57 -1.57 18.03
N PRO A 151 -11.30 -1.04 19.04
CA PRO A 151 -10.70 -0.34 20.16
C PRO A 151 -9.57 -1.10 20.87
N GLN A 152 -9.72 -2.41 21.08
CA GLN A 152 -8.70 -3.24 21.74
C GLN A 152 -7.46 -3.41 20.88
N ALA A 153 -7.62 -3.49 19.55
CA ALA A 153 -6.48 -3.53 18.63
C ALA A 153 -5.66 -2.23 18.67
N ILE A 154 -6.33 -1.08 18.85
CA ILE A 154 -5.65 0.22 19.00
C ILE A 154 -4.98 0.34 20.37
N GLU A 155 -5.62 -0.11 21.45
CA GLU A 155 -4.99 -0.18 22.78
C GLU A 155 -3.70 -1.01 22.74
N LEU A 156 -3.76 -2.21 22.14
CA LEU A 156 -2.59 -3.07 21.97
C LEU A 156 -1.51 -2.43 21.08
N LEU A 157 -1.88 -1.70 20.02
CA LEU A 157 -0.93 -0.96 19.20
C LEU A 157 -0.17 0.08 20.03
N LEU A 158 -0.88 0.85 20.86
CA LEU A 158 -0.27 1.87 21.71
C LEU A 158 0.70 1.25 22.73
N GLU A 159 0.33 0.13 23.33
CA GLU A 159 1.21 -0.62 24.24
C GLU A 159 2.48 -1.10 23.52
N LYS A 160 2.34 -1.66 22.32
CA LYS A 160 3.48 -2.12 21.52
C LYS A 160 4.42 -0.97 21.15
N LEU A 161 3.88 0.16 20.70
CA LEU A 161 4.69 1.33 20.34
C LEU A 161 5.39 1.93 21.56
N ALA A 162 4.71 1.99 22.71
CA ALA A 162 5.30 2.46 23.96
C ALA A 162 6.45 1.56 24.44
N ASP A 163 6.30 0.23 24.37
CA ASP A 163 7.36 -0.74 24.68
C ASP A 163 8.58 -0.59 23.75
N LEU A 164 8.34 -0.27 22.48
CA LEU A 164 9.37 0.02 21.48
C LEU A 164 10.03 1.40 21.66
N GLY A 165 9.54 2.22 22.57
CA GLY A 165 10.02 3.59 22.80
C GLY A 165 9.58 4.58 21.72
N VAL A 166 8.54 4.25 20.94
CA VAL A 166 7.94 5.14 19.94
C VAL A 166 6.92 6.03 20.63
N PRO A 167 6.97 7.37 20.46
CA PRO A 167 6.04 8.28 21.11
C PRO A 167 4.58 8.02 20.72
N THR A 168 3.73 7.79 21.72
CA THR A 168 2.29 7.56 21.54
C THR A 168 1.46 8.77 22.02
N PRO A 169 0.28 9.01 21.42
CA PRO A 169 -0.65 10.02 21.92
C PRO A 169 -1.28 9.58 23.25
N PRO A 170 -1.72 10.54 24.10
CA PRO A 170 -2.48 10.20 25.30
C PRO A 170 -3.81 9.55 24.91
N ALA A 171 -4.07 8.37 25.45
CA ALA A 171 -5.30 7.63 25.23
C ALA A 171 -6.14 7.56 26.52
N PRO A 172 -7.48 7.68 26.44
CA PRO A 172 -8.34 7.42 27.59
C PRO A 172 -8.30 5.93 27.96
N LYS A 173 -8.66 5.61 29.21
CA LYS A 173 -8.65 4.23 29.73
C LYS A 173 -9.53 3.24 28.98
N GLN A 174 -10.53 3.72 28.26
CA GLN A 174 -11.43 2.91 27.44
C GLN A 174 -11.67 3.64 26.13
N LEU A 175 -11.35 2.99 25.02
CA LEU A 175 -11.54 3.57 23.69
C LEU A 175 -12.95 3.33 23.15
N SER A 176 -13.61 4.40 22.72
CA SER A 176 -14.79 4.29 21.86
C SER A 176 -14.36 4.05 20.40
N PRO A 177 -15.19 3.46 19.53
CA PRO A 177 -14.84 3.29 18.11
C PRO A 177 -14.49 4.60 17.37
N SER A 178 -15.11 5.73 17.74
CA SER A 178 -14.76 7.04 17.19
C SER A 178 -13.42 7.55 17.69
N THR A 179 -13.12 7.35 18.98
CA THR A 179 -11.83 7.74 19.56
C THR A 179 -10.70 6.89 19.01
N ALA A 180 -10.92 5.58 18.83
CA ALA A 180 -9.97 4.67 18.21
C ALA A 180 -9.59 5.10 16.78
N ALA A 181 -10.58 5.51 15.97
CA ALA A 181 -10.34 6.03 14.62
C ALA A 181 -9.52 7.33 14.61
N ALA A 182 -9.80 8.26 15.53
CA ALA A 182 -9.02 9.50 15.65
C ALA A 182 -7.59 9.22 16.13
N LEU A 183 -7.44 8.34 17.12
CA LEU A 183 -6.13 7.98 17.67
C LEU A 183 -5.25 7.28 16.64
N VAL A 184 -5.78 6.36 15.82
CA VAL A 184 -4.94 5.67 14.83
C VAL A 184 -4.43 6.62 13.75
N ALA A 185 -5.20 7.65 13.38
CA ALA A 185 -4.74 8.70 12.48
C ALA A 185 -3.56 9.48 13.10
N GLU A 186 -3.70 9.93 14.35
CA GLU A 186 -2.64 10.62 15.08
C GLU A 186 -1.39 9.73 15.30
N VAL A 187 -1.58 8.44 15.60
CA VAL A 187 -0.50 7.46 15.71
C VAL A 187 0.21 7.31 14.36
N SER A 188 -0.52 7.24 13.25
CA SER A 188 0.07 7.09 11.92
C SER A 188 0.99 8.27 11.56
N GLU A 189 0.58 9.49 11.93
CA GLU A 189 1.38 10.70 11.75
C GLU A 189 2.63 10.67 12.64
N ARG A 190 2.47 10.39 13.94
CA ARG A 190 3.60 10.33 14.89
C ARG A 190 4.62 9.25 14.54
N VAL A 191 4.16 8.09 14.07
CA VAL A 191 5.04 7.00 13.61
C VAL A 191 5.85 7.44 12.40
N THR A 192 5.20 8.06 11.40
CA THR A 192 5.87 8.60 10.22
C THR A 192 6.93 9.63 10.62
N ASP A 193 6.56 10.62 11.42
CA ASP A 193 7.48 11.66 11.89
C ASP A 193 8.64 11.09 12.76
N TYR A 194 8.40 10.02 13.52
CA TYR A 194 9.43 9.35 14.31
C TYR A 194 10.42 8.61 13.41
N VAL A 195 9.92 7.86 12.44
CA VAL A 195 10.73 7.10 11.48
C VAL A 195 11.62 8.05 10.68
N GLU A 196 11.06 9.13 10.13
CA GLU A 196 11.81 10.14 9.36
C GLU A 196 12.94 10.79 10.17
N ARG A 197 12.72 11.03 11.47
CA ARG A 197 13.72 11.68 12.34
C ARG A 197 14.77 10.72 12.92
N SER A 198 14.38 9.49 13.24
CA SER A 198 15.23 8.54 13.94
C SER A 198 15.96 7.56 13.02
N GLY A 199 15.41 7.31 11.83
CA GLY A 199 15.88 6.25 10.93
C GLY A 199 15.64 4.84 11.45
N ARG A 200 14.88 4.66 12.56
CA ARG A 200 14.64 3.37 13.20
C ARG A 200 13.21 2.89 12.95
N GLY A 201 13.05 1.60 12.61
CA GLY A 201 11.75 0.98 12.41
C GLY A 201 11.01 1.49 11.17
N THR A 202 11.77 1.78 10.11
CA THR A 202 11.30 2.37 8.86
C THR A 202 10.23 1.54 8.16
N GLU A 203 10.28 0.22 8.33
CA GLU A 203 9.25 -0.70 7.84
C GLU A 203 8.42 -1.27 8.99
N ALA A 204 9.07 -1.58 10.10
CA ALA A 204 8.44 -2.35 11.15
C ALA A 204 7.32 -1.58 11.87
N PHE A 205 7.49 -0.28 12.12
CA PHE A 205 6.49 0.51 12.84
C PHE A 205 5.28 0.89 11.98
N PRO A 206 5.43 1.35 10.71
CA PRO A 206 4.31 1.49 9.80
C PRO A 206 3.51 0.19 9.64
N ALA A 207 4.20 -0.94 9.50
CA ALA A 207 3.56 -2.25 9.41
C ALA A 207 2.75 -2.61 10.66
N LEU A 208 3.23 -2.26 11.86
CA LEU A 208 2.45 -2.46 13.10
C LEU A 208 1.14 -1.68 13.09
N VAL A 209 1.17 -0.42 12.67
CA VAL A 209 -0.05 0.40 12.58
C VAL A 209 -1.02 -0.21 11.56
N LEU A 210 -0.56 -0.56 10.36
CA LEU A 210 -1.40 -1.16 9.33
C LEU A 210 -2.02 -2.50 9.79
N ARG A 211 -1.27 -3.33 10.51
CA ARG A 211 -1.77 -4.62 11.05
C ARG A 211 -2.79 -4.47 12.16
N SER A 212 -2.88 -3.31 12.81
CA SER A 212 -3.91 -3.03 13.82
C SER A 212 -5.28 -2.72 13.20
N LEU A 213 -5.31 -2.43 11.89
CA LEU A 213 -6.49 -2.01 11.16
C LEU A 213 -7.22 -3.20 10.53
N LYS A 214 -8.49 -2.99 10.22
CA LYS A 214 -9.26 -3.95 9.43
C LYS A 214 -8.84 -3.87 7.97
N GLN A 215 -8.90 -5.00 7.27
CA GLN A 215 -8.73 -4.99 5.82
C GLN A 215 -9.95 -4.34 5.16
N ALA A 216 -9.70 -3.48 4.18
CA ALA A 216 -10.76 -2.93 3.35
C ALA A 216 -11.34 -4.04 2.45
N ARG A 217 -12.64 -3.95 2.16
CA ARG A 217 -13.39 -4.93 1.36
C ARG A 217 -14.45 -4.26 0.51
N TYR A 218 -14.94 -4.95 -0.51
CA TYR A 218 -16.13 -4.51 -1.23
C TYR A 218 -17.39 -4.87 -0.44
N HIS A 219 -18.41 -4.02 -0.52
CA HIS A 219 -19.70 -4.25 0.12
C HIS A 219 -20.84 -3.58 -0.67
N PRO A 220 -22.05 -4.20 -0.73
CA PRO A 220 -23.21 -3.62 -1.42
C PRO A 220 -23.73 -2.30 -0.82
N GLU A 221 -23.46 -2.10 0.47
CA GLU A 221 -23.87 -0.92 1.23
C GLU A 221 -22.67 -0.08 1.64
N ASN A 222 -22.87 1.24 1.68
CA ASN A 222 -21.87 2.17 2.14
C ASN A 222 -21.75 2.14 3.68
N LEU A 223 -20.60 1.68 4.17
CA LEU A 223 -20.26 1.65 5.61
C LEU A 223 -19.12 2.63 5.95
N GLY A 224 -18.75 3.52 5.02
CA GLY A 224 -17.63 4.44 5.14
C GLY A 224 -16.25 3.80 4.93
N HIS A 225 -15.22 4.66 4.93
CA HIS A 225 -13.83 4.26 4.74
C HIS A 225 -12.91 4.95 5.75
N SER A 226 -12.67 4.29 6.88
CA SER A 226 -11.92 4.82 8.02
C SER A 226 -10.53 5.29 7.62
N GLY A 227 -9.79 4.51 6.82
CA GLY A 227 -8.41 4.83 6.45
C GLY A 227 -8.27 6.07 5.55
N LEU A 228 -9.34 6.47 4.86
CA LEU A 228 -9.37 7.69 4.03
C LEU A 228 -10.12 8.83 4.72
N ALA A 229 -10.61 8.60 5.95
CA ALA A 229 -11.57 9.48 6.62
C ALA A 229 -12.76 9.88 5.73
N SER A 230 -13.26 8.94 4.92
CA SER A 230 -14.32 9.19 3.95
C SER A 230 -15.66 8.60 4.39
N ARG A 231 -16.75 9.35 4.17
CA ARG A 231 -18.12 8.91 4.50
C ARG A 231 -18.71 7.99 3.44
N ALA A 232 -18.25 8.09 2.20
CA ALA A 232 -18.67 7.26 1.08
C ALA A 232 -17.49 7.10 0.13
N TYR A 233 -17.11 5.86 -0.15
CA TYR A 233 -16.01 5.58 -1.07
C TYR A 233 -16.32 4.36 -1.91
N CYS A 234 -16.03 4.43 -3.21
CA CYS A 234 -16.09 3.30 -4.14
C CYS A 234 -14.93 3.43 -5.13
N HIS A 235 -14.50 2.31 -5.69
CA HIS A 235 -13.53 2.37 -6.77
C HIS A 235 -14.26 2.63 -8.09
N PHE A 236 -13.89 3.70 -8.79
CA PHE A 236 -14.47 4.13 -10.06
C PHE A 236 -13.41 4.32 -11.16
N THR A 237 -12.19 4.65 -10.79
CA THR A 237 -11.16 5.17 -11.71
C THR A 237 -10.32 4.11 -12.44
N SER A 238 -10.58 2.81 -12.28
CA SER A 238 -9.80 1.74 -12.92
C SER A 238 -10.63 0.56 -13.44
N PRO A 239 -11.69 0.80 -14.25
CA PRO A 239 -12.57 -0.26 -14.79
C PRO A 239 -11.89 -1.27 -15.71
N ILE A 240 -10.70 -0.96 -16.23
CA ILE A 240 -9.94 -1.87 -17.10
C ILE A 240 -9.32 -3.04 -16.32
N ARG A 241 -9.04 -2.84 -15.01
CA ARG A 241 -8.30 -3.79 -14.17
C ARG A 241 -9.02 -4.17 -12.87
N ARG A 242 -10.17 -3.57 -12.57
CA ARG A 242 -10.97 -3.87 -11.38
C ARG A 242 -12.44 -4.04 -11.78
N TYR A 243 -13.00 -5.22 -11.51
CA TYR A 243 -14.39 -5.52 -11.80
C TYR A 243 -15.38 -4.66 -10.98
N PRO A 244 -15.10 -4.32 -9.70
CA PRO A 244 -15.96 -3.41 -8.94
C PRO A 244 -16.20 -2.06 -9.62
N ASP A 245 -15.16 -1.47 -10.21
CA ASP A 245 -15.29 -0.22 -10.98
C ASP A 245 -16.24 -0.37 -12.16
N LEU A 246 -16.28 -1.52 -12.85
CA LEU A 246 -17.28 -1.77 -13.91
C LEU A 246 -18.71 -1.83 -13.37
N VAL A 247 -18.91 -2.41 -12.18
CA VAL A 247 -20.22 -2.43 -11.51
C VAL A 247 -20.63 -1.01 -11.14
N VAL A 248 -19.72 -0.21 -10.58
CA VAL A 248 -19.96 1.20 -10.25
C VAL A 248 -20.28 2.02 -11.50
N HIS A 249 -19.54 1.83 -12.61
CA HIS A 249 -19.82 2.50 -13.88
C HIS A 249 -21.24 2.20 -14.40
N ARG A 250 -21.66 0.93 -14.35
CA ARG A 250 -23.02 0.52 -14.76
C ARG A 250 -24.08 1.15 -13.86
N THR A 251 -23.89 1.12 -12.53
CA THR A 251 -24.82 1.75 -11.59
C THR A 251 -24.91 3.26 -11.85
N LEU A 252 -23.79 3.95 -12.04
CA LEU A 252 -23.75 5.38 -12.31
C LEU A 252 -24.46 5.73 -13.61
N LEU A 253 -24.16 5.02 -14.70
CA LEU A 253 -24.81 5.28 -16.00
C LEU A 253 -26.32 5.10 -15.94
N ARG A 254 -26.80 4.06 -15.25
CA ARG A 254 -28.23 3.84 -15.01
C ARG A 254 -28.84 4.97 -14.18
N GLU A 255 -28.16 5.39 -13.13
CA GLU A 255 -28.63 6.46 -12.25
C GLU A 255 -28.71 7.83 -12.94
N LEU A 256 -27.89 8.04 -13.97
CA LEU A 256 -27.92 9.22 -14.83
C LEU A 256 -28.93 9.11 -15.99
N GLY A 257 -29.62 7.97 -16.14
CA GLY A 257 -30.51 7.72 -17.29
C GLY A 257 -29.76 7.56 -18.62
N LEU A 258 -28.48 7.20 -18.58
CA LEU A 258 -27.60 7.02 -19.76
C LEU A 258 -27.46 5.56 -20.18
N SER A 259 -27.99 4.61 -19.40
CA SER A 259 -28.09 3.20 -19.75
C SER A 259 -29.35 2.58 -19.14
N ASP A 260 -29.97 1.67 -19.90
CA ASP A 260 -31.07 0.82 -19.44
C ASP A 260 -30.59 -0.56 -18.95
N ASP A 261 -29.28 -0.80 -18.95
CA ASP A 261 -28.69 -2.07 -18.52
C ASP A 261 -29.21 -2.47 -17.12
N PRO A 262 -29.56 -3.75 -16.91
CA PRO A 262 -30.02 -4.20 -15.61
C PRO A 262 -28.93 -4.02 -14.56
N PRO A 263 -29.29 -3.71 -13.30
CA PRO A 263 -28.32 -3.67 -12.22
C PRO A 263 -27.66 -5.05 -12.09
N ALA A 264 -26.42 -5.07 -11.58
CA ALA A 264 -25.76 -6.32 -11.27
C ALA A 264 -26.62 -7.13 -10.30
N THR A 265 -26.91 -8.38 -10.66
CA THR A 265 -27.54 -9.34 -9.76
C THR A 265 -26.49 -9.88 -8.78
N ASP A 266 -26.91 -10.19 -7.56
CA ASP A 266 -26.04 -10.78 -6.52
C ASP A 266 -24.81 -9.91 -6.17
N LEU A 267 -25.06 -8.69 -5.70
CA LEU A 267 -24.00 -7.78 -5.25
C LEU A 267 -23.20 -8.34 -4.06
N GLU A 268 -23.83 -9.15 -3.20
CA GLU A 268 -23.17 -9.79 -2.06
C GLU A 268 -22.13 -10.81 -2.54
N GLY A 269 -22.51 -11.74 -3.43
CA GLY A 269 -21.60 -12.70 -4.02
C GLY A 269 -20.47 -12.04 -4.83
N LEU A 270 -20.79 -10.97 -5.58
CA LEU A 270 -19.76 -10.18 -6.29
C LEU A 270 -18.80 -9.48 -5.33
N ALA A 271 -19.29 -8.91 -4.23
CA ALA A 271 -18.48 -8.27 -3.22
C ALA A 271 -17.51 -9.26 -2.56
N GLU A 272 -18.01 -10.44 -2.18
CA GLU A 272 -17.19 -11.51 -1.60
C GLU A 272 -16.14 -12.02 -2.59
N HIS A 273 -16.55 -12.32 -3.83
CA HIS A 273 -15.65 -12.80 -4.88
C HIS A 273 -14.51 -11.81 -5.16
N THR A 274 -14.85 -10.55 -5.41
CA THR A 274 -13.87 -9.52 -5.75
C THR A 274 -12.95 -9.19 -4.58
N SER A 275 -13.46 -9.17 -3.34
CA SER A 275 -12.64 -8.98 -2.13
C SER A 275 -11.70 -10.16 -1.87
N THR A 276 -12.08 -11.37 -2.26
CA THR A 276 -11.25 -12.57 -2.11
C THR A 276 -10.13 -12.60 -3.15
N ARG A 277 -10.46 -12.33 -4.42
CA ARG A 277 -9.46 -12.21 -5.50
C ARG A 277 -8.45 -11.09 -5.24
N GLU A 278 -8.91 -9.97 -4.69
CA GLU A 278 -8.02 -8.87 -4.28
C GLU A 278 -7.07 -9.25 -3.13
N ARG A 279 -7.46 -10.16 -2.23
CA ARG A 279 -6.58 -10.65 -1.16
C ARG A 279 -5.57 -11.68 -1.65
N GLU A 280 -5.94 -12.50 -2.62
CA GLU A 280 -5.07 -13.54 -3.17
C GLU A 280 -4.02 -12.97 -4.15
N ALA A 281 -4.36 -11.95 -4.94
CA ALA A 281 -3.42 -11.40 -5.94
C ALA A 281 -2.10 -10.89 -5.32
N PRO A 282 -2.10 -10.10 -4.22
CA PRO A 282 -0.87 -9.68 -3.55
C PRO A 282 -0.06 -10.84 -2.97
N GLN A 283 -0.67 -11.98 -2.63
CA GLN A 283 0.08 -13.16 -2.15
C GLN A 283 0.90 -13.78 -3.28
N VAL A 284 0.36 -13.79 -4.50
CA VAL A 284 1.07 -14.27 -5.69
C VAL A 284 2.16 -13.29 -6.10
N GLU A 285 1.87 -11.98 -6.04
CA GLU A 285 2.87 -10.93 -6.30
C GLU A 285 4.02 -11.01 -5.29
N TYR A 286 3.71 -11.08 -4.00
CA TYR A 286 4.71 -11.23 -2.94
C TYR A 286 5.60 -12.46 -3.14
N LEU A 287 5.02 -13.63 -3.48
CA LEU A 287 5.81 -14.82 -3.79
C LEU A 287 6.69 -14.61 -5.03
N ALA A 288 6.19 -13.96 -6.08
CA ALA A 288 6.97 -13.66 -7.27
C ALA A 288 8.15 -12.73 -6.96
N ASP A 289 7.94 -11.75 -6.08
CA ASP A 289 8.97 -10.81 -5.61
C ASP A 289 10.03 -11.55 -4.77
N GLU A 290 9.63 -12.40 -3.82
CA GLU A 290 10.55 -13.23 -3.03
C GLU A 290 11.42 -14.12 -3.91
N LEU A 291 10.83 -14.74 -4.95
CA LEU A 291 11.59 -15.51 -5.92
C LEU A 291 12.61 -14.60 -6.64
N CYS A 292 12.16 -13.49 -7.23
CA CYS A 292 13.04 -12.56 -7.95
C CYS A 292 14.21 -12.06 -7.07
N LEU A 293 13.92 -11.69 -5.82
CA LEU A 293 14.91 -11.24 -4.85
C LEU A 293 15.89 -12.34 -4.46
N ALA A 294 15.45 -13.60 -4.32
CA ALA A 294 16.35 -14.72 -4.03
C ALA A 294 17.35 -14.98 -5.17
N TRP A 295 16.91 -14.86 -6.44
CA TRP A 295 17.81 -14.95 -7.60
C TRP A 295 18.80 -13.78 -7.65
N LEU A 296 18.33 -12.55 -7.40
CA LEU A 296 19.18 -11.37 -7.34
C LEU A 296 20.21 -11.44 -6.20
N LEU A 297 19.80 -11.95 -5.03
CA LEU A 297 20.67 -12.09 -3.86
C LEU A 297 21.83 -13.06 -4.13
N GLU A 298 21.57 -14.20 -4.78
CA GLU A 298 22.63 -15.15 -5.15
C GLU A 298 23.67 -14.51 -6.08
N ALA A 299 23.22 -13.77 -7.10
CA ALA A 299 24.11 -13.03 -7.99
C ALA A 299 24.93 -11.98 -7.22
N THR A 300 24.29 -11.25 -6.32
CA THR A 300 24.94 -10.24 -5.46
C THR A 300 26.02 -10.87 -4.57
N LEU A 301 25.76 -12.05 -3.99
CA LEU A 301 26.73 -12.76 -3.16
C LEU A 301 27.90 -13.36 -3.96
N TYR A 302 27.67 -13.73 -5.23
CA TYR A 302 28.75 -14.18 -6.11
C TYR A 302 29.78 -13.08 -6.36
N GLU A 303 29.32 -11.83 -6.46
CA GLU A 303 30.18 -10.65 -6.67
C GLU A 303 30.82 -10.13 -5.38
N ARG A 304 30.03 -10.00 -4.30
CA ARG A 304 30.49 -9.42 -3.01
C ARG A 304 31.23 -10.44 -2.13
N GLY A 305 30.88 -11.71 -2.23
CA GLY A 305 31.34 -12.77 -1.35
C GLY A 305 30.33 -13.10 -0.23
N TRP A 306 30.32 -14.36 0.19
CA TRP A 306 29.38 -14.90 1.18
C TRP A 306 29.69 -14.50 2.63
N ASP A 307 30.84 -13.89 2.89
CA ASP A 307 31.28 -13.45 4.21
C ASP A 307 31.13 -11.93 4.41
N ASP A 308 30.63 -11.20 3.40
CA ASP A 308 30.35 -9.76 3.49
C ASP A 308 29.00 -9.53 4.21
N PRO A 309 28.97 -8.84 5.38
CA PRO A 309 27.74 -8.61 6.11
C PRO A 309 26.83 -7.58 5.42
N PHE A 310 25.52 -7.75 5.63
CA PHE A 310 24.51 -6.78 5.25
C PHE A 310 23.96 -6.08 6.49
N GLU A 311 23.79 -4.77 6.39
CA GLU A 311 22.94 -4.02 7.32
C GLU A 311 21.47 -4.36 7.06
N GLY A 312 20.69 -4.42 8.14
CA GLY A 312 19.26 -4.69 8.08
C GLY A 312 18.49 -4.19 9.29
N GLU A 313 17.17 -4.31 9.20
CA GLU A 313 16.17 -3.94 10.21
C GLU A 313 15.35 -5.17 10.59
N ILE A 314 15.11 -5.35 11.90
CA ILE A 314 14.19 -6.39 12.38
C ILE A 314 12.74 -5.97 12.06
N ILE A 315 12.14 -6.55 11.03
CA ILE A 315 10.77 -6.24 10.57
C ILE A 315 9.70 -7.18 11.13
N GLY A 316 10.12 -8.27 11.77
CA GLY A 316 9.22 -9.22 12.42
C GLY A 316 9.94 -10.16 13.34
N MET A 317 9.19 -10.86 14.19
CA MET A 317 9.73 -11.87 15.09
C MET A 317 8.65 -12.87 15.50
N ILE A 318 9.10 -14.09 15.75
CA ILE A 318 8.33 -15.19 16.32
C ILE A 318 9.22 -15.92 17.33
N GLY A 319 8.64 -16.80 18.15
CA GLY A 319 9.42 -17.52 19.18
C GLY A 319 10.65 -18.28 18.64
N SER A 320 10.63 -18.68 17.37
CA SER A 320 11.73 -19.41 16.74
C SER A 320 12.82 -18.53 16.09
N GLY A 321 12.62 -17.21 15.94
CA GLY A 321 13.59 -16.33 15.26
C GLY A 321 13.05 -14.97 14.82
N LEU A 322 13.88 -14.25 14.06
CA LEU A 322 13.65 -12.89 13.58
C LEU A 322 13.46 -12.88 12.06
N PHE A 323 12.64 -11.95 11.56
CA PHE A 323 12.54 -11.60 10.14
C PHE A 323 13.25 -10.27 9.93
N ILE A 324 14.19 -10.25 9.00
CA ILE A 324 15.10 -9.13 8.76
C ILE A 324 14.91 -8.64 7.33
N ARG A 325 14.65 -7.34 7.15
CA ARG A 325 14.89 -6.66 5.87
C ARG A 325 16.35 -6.25 5.84
N PHE A 326 17.09 -6.59 4.80
CA PHE A 326 18.52 -6.26 4.68
C PHE A 326 18.90 -5.90 3.24
N GLY A 327 20.01 -5.19 3.07
CA GLY A 327 20.49 -4.78 1.73
C GLY A 327 19.42 -4.05 0.91
N ASP A 328 18.68 -3.15 1.57
CA ASP A 328 17.55 -2.37 1.09
C ASP A 328 16.29 -3.15 0.69
N VAL A 329 16.40 -4.25 -0.05
CA VAL A 329 15.25 -4.94 -0.66
C VAL A 329 15.06 -6.37 -0.18
N PHE A 330 16.11 -7.04 0.30
CA PHE A 330 16.05 -8.47 0.62
C PHE A 330 15.38 -8.74 1.96
N GLU A 331 14.69 -9.86 2.06
CA GLU A 331 14.09 -10.33 3.30
C GLU A 331 14.64 -11.72 3.64
N GLY A 332 14.87 -11.98 4.94
CA GLY A 332 15.40 -13.26 5.39
C GLY A 332 15.08 -13.58 6.83
N TYR A 333 15.16 -14.86 7.15
CA TYR A 333 14.86 -15.38 8.47
C TYR A 333 16.14 -15.72 9.24
N LEU A 334 16.28 -15.17 10.44
CA LEU A 334 17.37 -15.44 11.37
C LEU A 334 16.86 -16.33 12.51
N PRO A 335 17.18 -17.64 12.51
CA PRO A 335 16.75 -18.55 13.58
C PRO A 335 17.31 -18.15 14.94
N ALA A 336 16.51 -18.20 16.01
CA ALA A 336 16.92 -17.81 17.36
C ALA A 336 18.18 -18.56 17.86
N ARG A 337 18.37 -19.82 17.44
CA ARG A 337 19.59 -20.61 17.74
C ARG A 337 20.89 -19.98 17.21
N ARG A 338 20.80 -19.12 16.20
CA ARG A 338 21.92 -18.41 15.59
C ARG A 338 22.18 -17.03 16.21
N LEU A 339 21.26 -16.51 17.03
CA LEU A 339 21.51 -15.31 17.84
C LEU A 339 22.61 -15.55 18.88
N ALA A 340 23.42 -14.53 19.12
CA ALA A 340 24.54 -14.64 20.05
C ALA A 340 24.10 -14.54 21.52
N GLY A 341 24.57 -15.49 22.34
CA GLY A 341 24.72 -15.32 23.79
C GLY A 341 23.65 -15.96 24.67
N ASP A 342 22.51 -16.41 24.16
CA ASP A 342 21.45 -16.90 25.05
C ASP A 342 20.35 -17.74 24.39
N TYR A 343 19.48 -18.30 25.24
CA TYR A 343 18.11 -18.66 24.87
C TYR A 343 17.24 -17.41 24.94
N PHE A 344 16.63 -17.07 23.80
CA PHE A 344 15.80 -15.88 23.65
C PHE A 344 14.32 -16.25 23.71
N GLU A 345 13.54 -15.46 24.43
CA GLU A 345 12.09 -15.57 24.49
C GLU A 345 11.43 -14.29 24.03
N LEU A 346 10.30 -14.46 23.33
CA LEU A 346 9.45 -13.35 22.93
C LEU A 346 8.76 -12.77 24.17
N ASN A 347 8.75 -11.45 24.31
CA ASN A 347 7.99 -10.77 25.35
C ASN A 347 6.47 -10.88 25.10
N GLU A 348 5.67 -10.56 26.10
CA GLU A 348 4.20 -10.69 26.05
C GLU A 348 3.57 -9.91 24.88
N LEU A 349 4.14 -8.75 24.53
CA LEU A 349 3.65 -7.89 23.45
C LEU A 349 4.13 -8.33 22.05
N GLY A 350 5.08 -9.25 21.95
CA GLY A 350 5.66 -9.69 20.68
C GLY A 350 6.50 -8.62 19.97
N THR A 351 7.06 -7.69 20.73
CA THR A 351 7.87 -6.55 20.25
C THR A 351 9.37 -6.75 20.46
N ALA A 352 9.75 -7.70 21.32
CA ALA A 352 11.14 -7.97 21.63
C ALA A 352 11.42 -9.44 21.93
N MET A 353 12.59 -9.92 21.53
CA MET A 353 13.17 -11.18 22.01
C MET A 353 14.25 -10.89 23.05
N ALA A 354 14.01 -11.28 24.30
CA ALA A 354 14.92 -11.03 25.43
C ALA A 354 15.66 -12.32 25.85
N GLY A 355 16.97 -12.22 26.06
CA GLY A 355 17.80 -13.32 26.56
C GLY A 355 17.61 -13.56 28.05
N ARG A 356 17.46 -14.82 28.47
CA ARG A 356 17.21 -15.22 29.88
C ARG A 356 18.33 -14.85 30.87
N ARG A 357 19.58 -14.82 30.43
CA ARG A 357 20.80 -14.75 31.25
C ARG A 357 21.72 -13.59 30.86
N GLY A 358 21.78 -13.24 29.58
CA GLY A 358 22.75 -12.31 29.00
C GLY A 358 22.27 -10.87 28.88
N GLY A 359 21.01 -10.57 29.21
CA GLY A 359 20.42 -9.23 29.16
C GLY A 359 20.29 -8.61 27.76
N ARG A 360 20.79 -9.28 26.71
CA ARG A 360 20.63 -8.85 25.32
C ARG A 360 19.16 -8.94 24.92
N THR A 361 18.71 -7.94 24.19
CA THR A 361 17.34 -7.87 23.67
C THR A 361 17.41 -7.44 22.22
N TYR A 362 16.65 -8.13 21.36
CA TYR A 362 16.43 -7.76 19.97
C TYR A 362 15.02 -7.22 19.84
N ARG A 363 14.86 -5.95 19.48
CA ARG A 363 13.53 -5.34 19.36
C ARG A 363 13.16 -5.12 17.91
N LEU A 364 11.86 -5.09 17.68
CA LEU A 364 11.32 -4.74 16.38
C LEU A 364 11.81 -3.33 15.98
N GLY A 365 12.21 -3.17 14.72
CA GLY A 365 12.77 -1.94 14.18
C GLY A 365 14.24 -1.67 14.53
N ASP A 366 14.88 -2.50 15.36
CA ASP A 366 16.31 -2.32 15.66
C ASP A 366 17.18 -2.72 14.45
N PRO A 367 18.31 -2.02 14.24
CA PRO A 367 19.28 -2.40 13.24
C PRO A 367 20.04 -3.68 13.65
N ILE A 368 20.39 -4.50 12.67
CA ILE A 368 21.17 -5.72 12.86
C ILE A 368 22.01 -6.02 11.63
N GLU A 369 23.27 -6.42 11.85
CA GLU A 369 24.13 -6.94 10.79
C GLU A 369 23.97 -8.44 10.64
N VAL A 370 23.74 -8.90 9.40
CA VAL A 370 23.45 -10.29 9.09
C VAL A 370 24.33 -10.83 7.96
N LEU A 371 24.58 -12.14 7.99
CA LEU A 371 25.20 -12.89 6.92
C LEU A 371 24.19 -13.82 6.29
N VAL A 372 24.28 -13.99 4.96
CA VAL A 372 23.47 -14.98 4.24
C VAL A 372 24.15 -16.34 4.36
N GLU A 373 23.38 -17.33 4.80
CA GLU A 373 23.89 -18.69 5.03
C GLU A 373 23.31 -19.69 4.03
N LYS A 374 22.06 -19.46 3.61
CA LYS A 374 21.38 -20.31 2.64
C LYS A 374 20.35 -19.51 1.87
N ILE A 375 20.26 -19.79 0.56
CA ILE A 375 19.20 -19.30 -0.31
C ILE A 375 18.49 -20.50 -0.93
N GLU A 376 17.19 -20.61 -0.72
CA GLU A 376 16.31 -21.59 -1.37
C GLU A 376 15.53 -20.89 -2.48
N LYS A 377 16.17 -20.71 -3.64
CA LYS A 377 15.63 -19.91 -4.76
C LYS A 377 14.27 -20.37 -5.27
N ALA A 378 13.96 -21.66 -5.18
CA ALA A 378 12.68 -22.20 -5.62
C ALA A 378 11.51 -21.84 -4.68
N GLU A 379 11.82 -21.45 -3.44
CA GLU A 379 10.84 -21.10 -2.41
C GLU A 379 10.92 -19.61 -2.02
N GLY A 380 11.88 -18.85 -2.56
CA GLY A 380 12.08 -17.44 -2.19
C GLY A 380 12.65 -17.23 -0.79
N LYS A 381 13.12 -18.30 -0.12
CA LYS A 381 13.53 -18.25 1.29
C LYS A 381 15.02 -18.01 1.46
N VAL A 382 15.35 -17.17 2.44
CA VAL A 382 16.74 -16.87 2.82
C VAL A 382 16.92 -17.15 4.31
N GLU A 383 17.91 -17.98 4.67
CA GLU A 383 18.32 -18.21 6.05
C GLU A 383 19.56 -17.37 6.37
N LEU A 384 19.49 -16.66 7.48
CA LEU A 384 20.50 -15.71 7.94
C LEU A 384 21.26 -16.23 9.18
N SER A 385 22.37 -15.58 9.48
CA SER A 385 23.03 -15.60 10.78
C SER A 385 23.41 -14.17 11.20
N GLN A 386 23.71 -13.98 12.48
CA GLN A 386 24.21 -12.71 12.98
C GLN A 386 25.69 -12.55 12.62
N ALA A 387 26.07 -11.41 12.05
CA ALA A 387 27.46 -11.11 11.74
C ALA A 387 28.36 -11.16 13.00
N GLY A 388 29.63 -11.53 12.83
CA GLY A 388 30.60 -11.65 13.93
C GLY A 388 30.56 -12.98 14.70
N ARG A 389 29.78 -13.98 14.25
CA ARG A 389 29.84 -15.36 14.76
C ARG A 389 30.57 -16.27 13.76
N PRO A 390 31.52 -17.13 14.18
CA PRO A 390 32.14 -18.08 13.25
C PRO A 390 31.11 -19.10 12.75
N ARG A 391 31.09 -19.33 11.43
CA ARG A 391 30.29 -20.39 10.78
C ARG A 391 30.59 -21.74 11.45
N ARG A 392 29.56 -22.44 11.91
CA ARG A 392 29.67 -23.75 12.56
C ARG A 392 29.31 -24.87 11.60
#